data_AF-A0A5D0RUM0-F1
#
_entry.id   AF-A0A5D0RUM0-F1
#
_cell.length_a   1.000
_cell.length_b   1.000
_cell.length_c   1.000
_cell.angle_alpha   90.00
_cell.angle_beta   90.00
_cell.angle_gamma   90.00
#
_symmetry.space_group_name_H-M   'P 1'
#
loop_
_entity.id
_entity.type
_entity.pdbx_description
1 polymer ?
#
loop_
_entity_poly.entity_id
_entity_poly.type
_entity_poly.pdbx_seq_one_letter_code
_entity_poly.pdbx_strand_id
1 'polypeptide(L)'
;MGWVMEEFEGMKILWHNGDTSGCHAMILTIPKDKLGTVILSNMGSYNVLDTLAKAFVQLAIDKDPNVLKGLDEDESQEEKQETFVYDHLPLEEDVGTYQNEIFEEMIIEIENSTLKGKVANGSYTLIFEHENRDLFTLHLLPYLKDLNQVSFILNEKGKVEGFFLWESSSPDPYWFEKVEKNK
;
A
#
# COMPACT_ATOMS: atom_id res chain seq x y z
N MET A 1 -11.37 -2.78 19.40
CA MET A 1 -12.18 -3.82 18.72
C MET A 1 -11.89 -3.69 17.23
N GLY A 2 -11.36 -4.73 16.58
CA GLY A 2 -11.03 -4.72 15.15
C GLY A 2 -12.20 -5.16 14.30
N TRP A 3 -13.29 -4.38 14.29
CA TRP A 3 -14.44 -4.59 13.41
C TRP A 3 -14.87 -3.23 12.90
N VAL A 4 -15.13 -3.13 11.60
CA VAL A 4 -15.71 -1.94 10.99
C VAL A 4 -17.22 -2.09 11.00
N MET A 5 -17.92 -1.02 11.38
CA MET A 5 -19.36 -0.92 11.26
C MET A 5 -19.72 0.08 10.18
N GLU A 6 -20.61 -0.33 9.29
CA GLU A 6 -21.08 0.47 8.16
C GLU A 6 -22.59 0.28 7.99
N GLU A 7 -23.26 1.28 7.43
CA GLU A 7 -24.63 1.14 6.93
C GLU A 7 -24.59 0.88 5.42
N PHE A 8 -25.12 -0.26 5.00
CA PHE A 8 -25.16 -0.67 3.59
C PHE A 8 -26.56 -1.19 3.26
N GLU A 9 -27.18 -0.64 2.22
CA GLU A 9 -28.55 -1.00 1.81
C GLU A 9 -29.60 -0.88 2.94
N GLY A 10 -29.39 0.07 3.86
CA GLY A 10 -30.24 0.28 5.05
C GLY A 10 -30.04 -0.77 6.17
N MET A 11 -29.03 -1.63 6.05
CA MET A 11 -28.65 -2.63 7.04
C MET A 11 -27.37 -2.23 7.75
N LYS A 12 -27.26 -2.54 9.03
CA LYS A 12 -25.99 -2.42 9.76
C LYS A 12 -25.15 -3.65 9.50
N ILE A 13 -24.03 -3.45 8.81
CA ILE A 13 -23.06 -4.50 8.52
C ILE A 13 -21.87 -4.37 9.45
N LEU A 14 -21.30 -5.52 9.82
CA LEU A 14 -20.06 -5.65 10.58
C LEU A 14 -19.07 -6.40 9.71
N TRP A 15 -17.93 -5.79 9.42
CA TRP A 15 -16.95 -6.40 8.52
C TRP A 15 -15.51 -6.18 8.98
N HIS A 16 -14.63 -7.03 8.48
CA HIS A 16 -13.19 -6.90 8.60
C HIS A 16 -12.58 -7.64 7.40
N ASN A 17 -11.54 -7.07 6.82
CA ASN A 17 -10.77 -7.71 5.77
C ASN A 17 -9.34 -7.99 6.26
N GLY A 18 -8.51 -8.58 5.43
CA GLY A 18 -7.14 -8.87 5.81
C GLY A 18 -6.36 -9.34 4.61
N ASP A 19 -5.21 -8.71 4.43
CA ASP A 19 -4.31 -9.00 3.35
C ASP A 19 -2.99 -9.54 3.88
N THR A 20 -2.48 -10.54 3.18
CA THR A 20 -1.10 -11.00 3.27
C THR A 20 -0.58 -11.17 1.86
N SER A 21 0.74 -11.30 1.66
CA SER A 21 1.35 -11.34 0.31
C SER A 21 0.65 -12.33 -0.63
N GLY A 22 -0.19 -11.80 -1.54
CA GLY A 22 -0.97 -12.55 -2.53
C GLY A 22 -2.27 -13.18 -2.02
N CYS A 23 -2.68 -12.99 -0.78
CA CYS A 23 -3.90 -13.56 -0.21
C CYS A 23 -4.77 -12.47 0.42
N HIS A 24 -6.08 -12.60 0.24
CA HIS A 24 -7.07 -11.68 0.78
C HIS A 24 -8.19 -12.47 1.46
N ALA A 25 -8.61 -11.99 2.63
CA ALA A 25 -9.72 -12.53 3.39
C ALA A 25 -10.70 -11.42 3.74
N MET A 26 -11.97 -11.59 3.38
CA MET A 26 -13.03 -10.66 3.70
C MET A 26 -14.16 -11.37 4.44
N ILE A 27 -14.55 -10.85 5.60
CA ILE A 27 -15.72 -11.27 6.35
C ILE A 27 -16.69 -10.10 6.52
N LEU A 28 -17.95 -10.33 6.19
CA LEU A 28 -19.04 -9.38 6.40
C LEU A 28 -20.22 -10.12 7.03
N THR A 29 -20.81 -9.53 8.06
CA THR A 29 -21.98 -10.08 8.76
C THR A 29 -23.07 -9.04 8.92
N ILE A 30 -24.32 -9.49 8.90
CA ILE A 30 -25.52 -8.73 9.19
C ILE A 30 -26.26 -9.46 10.32
N PRO A 31 -25.90 -9.22 11.59
CA PRO A 31 -26.38 -10.05 12.69
C PRO A 31 -27.91 -10.08 12.83
N LYS A 32 -28.56 -8.94 12.56
CA LYS A 32 -30.02 -8.80 12.66
C LYS A 32 -30.74 -9.75 11.69
N ASP A 33 -30.19 -9.91 10.50
CA ASP A 33 -30.75 -10.69 9.40
C ASP A 33 -30.16 -12.10 9.33
N LYS A 34 -29.24 -12.45 10.26
CA LYS A 34 -28.53 -13.73 10.32
C LYS A 34 -27.83 -14.09 9.00
N LEU A 35 -27.39 -13.07 8.28
CA LEU A 35 -26.67 -13.19 7.01
C LEU A 35 -25.18 -12.93 7.24
N GLY A 36 -24.33 -13.59 6.47
CA GLY A 36 -22.92 -13.27 6.42
C GLY A 36 -22.26 -13.86 5.18
N THR A 37 -21.17 -13.25 4.78
CA THR A 37 -20.35 -13.65 3.63
C THR A 37 -18.91 -13.77 4.09
N VAL A 38 -18.23 -14.80 3.60
CA VAL A 38 -16.79 -15.00 3.78
C VAL A 38 -16.20 -15.25 2.41
N ILE A 39 -15.21 -14.44 2.03
CA ILE A 39 -14.50 -14.55 0.77
C ILE A 39 -13.03 -14.72 1.10
N LEU A 40 -12.43 -15.77 0.54
CA LEU A 40 -11.01 -16.06 0.66
C LEU A 40 -10.42 -16.18 -0.74
N SER A 41 -9.32 -15.49 -0.98
CA SER A 41 -8.63 -15.49 -2.25
C SER A 41 -7.13 -15.68 -2.03
N ASN A 42 -6.51 -16.44 -2.92
CA ASN A 42 -5.06 -16.53 -3.08
C ASN A 42 -4.57 -15.64 -4.25
N MET A 43 -5.37 -14.64 -4.60
CA MET A 43 -4.99 -13.50 -5.40
C MET A 43 -5.26 -12.24 -4.57
N GLY A 44 -4.25 -11.37 -4.45
CA GLY A 44 -4.41 -10.04 -3.88
C GLY A 44 -5.25 -9.18 -4.82
N SER A 45 -6.31 -8.59 -4.29
CA SER A 45 -7.13 -7.60 -4.99
C SER A 45 -8.06 -6.92 -3.98
N TYR A 46 -7.59 -5.79 -3.43
CA TYR A 46 -8.22 -5.08 -2.31
C TYR A 46 -9.69 -4.73 -2.58
N ASN A 47 -9.99 -4.13 -3.74
CA ASN A 47 -11.34 -3.58 -3.97
C ASN A 47 -12.35 -4.60 -4.53
N VAL A 48 -11.91 -5.52 -5.38
CA VAL A 48 -12.83 -6.47 -6.05
C VAL A 48 -13.47 -7.42 -5.05
N LEU A 49 -12.70 -7.94 -4.10
CA LEU A 49 -13.17 -8.98 -3.17
C LEU A 49 -14.08 -8.38 -2.08
N ASP A 50 -13.75 -7.18 -1.59
CA ASP A 50 -14.61 -6.43 -0.67
C ASP A 50 -15.94 -6.03 -1.34
N THR A 51 -15.88 -5.57 -2.59
CA THR A 51 -17.08 -5.23 -3.37
C THR A 51 -17.91 -6.47 -3.67
N LEU A 52 -17.28 -7.62 -3.94
CA LEU A 52 -17.97 -8.89 -4.16
C LEU A 52 -18.74 -9.34 -2.91
N ALA A 53 -18.20 -9.11 -1.70
CA ALA A 53 -18.93 -9.39 -0.46
C ALA A 53 -20.23 -8.58 -0.37
N LYS A 54 -20.17 -7.28 -0.70
CA LYS A 54 -21.35 -6.40 -0.76
C LYS A 54 -22.32 -6.80 -1.88
N ALA A 55 -21.82 -7.28 -3.03
CA ALA A 55 -22.64 -7.79 -4.11
C ALA A 55 -23.44 -9.04 -3.69
N PHE A 56 -22.82 -9.96 -2.94
CA PHE A 56 -23.54 -11.12 -2.39
C PHE A 56 -24.63 -10.71 -1.39
N VAL A 57 -24.41 -9.65 -0.61
CA VAL A 57 -25.46 -9.09 0.25
C VAL A 57 -26.63 -8.60 -0.58
N GLN A 58 -26.38 -7.83 -1.66
CA GLN A 58 -27.44 -7.35 -2.55
C GLN A 58 -28.23 -8.51 -3.18
N LEU A 59 -27.55 -9.54 -3.66
CA LEU A 59 -28.20 -10.74 -4.18
C LEU A 59 -29.03 -11.47 -3.13
N ALA A 60 -28.55 -11.55 -1.88
CA ALA A 60 -29.27 -12.20 -0.79
C ALA A 60 -30.56 -11.46 -0.37
N ILE A 61 -30.70 -10.18 -0.74
CA ILE A 61 -31.90 -9.36 -0.53
C ILE A 61 -32.66 -9.07 -1.84
N ASP A 62 -32.46 -9.91 -2.87
CA ASP A 62 -33.12 -9.83 -4.18
C ASP A 62 -32.91 -8.48 -4.92
N LYS A 63 -31.74 -7.85 -4.74
CA LYS A 63 -31.32 -6.64 -5.48
C LYS A 63 -30.30 -6.98 -6.56
N ASP A 64 -30.29 -6.15 -7.62
CA ASP A 64 -29.24 -6.15 -8.65
C ASP A 64 -27.89 -5.79 -7.99
N PRO A 65 -26.79 -6.54 -8.23
CA PRO A 65 -25.48 -6.28 -7.65
C PRO A 65 -24.79 -5.06 -8.31
N ASN A 66 -25.41 -3.89 -8.20
CA ASN A 66 -24.94 -2.67 -8.86
C ASN A 66 -23.61 -2.16 -8.32
N VAL A 67 -23.17 -2.58 -7.13
CA VAL A 67 -21.85 -2.25 -6.58
C VAL A 67 -20.71 -2.75 -7.48
N LEU A 68 -20.95 -3.81 -8.26
CA LEU A 68 -19.97 -4.33 -9.21
C LEU A 68 -19.71 -3.37 -10.38
N LYS A 69 -20.63 -2.44 -10.67
CA LYS A 69 -20.47 -1.47 -11.78
C LYS A 69 -19.40 -0.42 -11.49
N GLY A 70 -19.11 -0.14 -10.22
CA GLY A 70 -18.05 0.79 -9.82
C GLY A 70 -16.63 0.22 -9.93
N LEU A 71 -16.49 -1.10 -10.07
CA LEU A 71 -15.18 -1.74 -10.18
C LEU A 71 -14.42 -1.34 -11.45
N ASP A 72 -15.15 -1.00 -12.52
CA ASP A 72 -14.56 -0.50 -13.76
C ASP A 72 -14.12 0.98 -13.66
N GLU A 73 -14.61 1.73 -12.65
CA GLU A 73 -14.39 3.18 -12.50
C GLU A 73 -13.28 3.49 -11.47
N ASP A 74 -13.10 2.65 -10.45
CA ASP A 74 -12.14 2.87 -9.35
C ASP A 74 -10.66 2.64 -9.72
N GLU A 75 -10.34 1.99 -10.84
CA GLU A 75 -8.95 1.96 -11.37
C GLU A 75 -8.46 3.35 -11.83
N SER A 76 -9.36 4.35 -11.94
CA SER A 76 -9.04 5.68 -12.45
C SER A 76 -8.94 6.78 -11.38
N GLN A 77 -9.16 6.44 -10.11
CA GLN A 77 -9.12 7.37 -8.98
C GLN A 77 -7.96 7.08 -8.02
N GLU A 78 -6.76 6.87 -8.56
CA GLU A 78 -5.57 7.32 -7.82
C GLU A 78 -5.69 8.84 -7.66
N GLU A 79 -5.88 9.31 -6.43
CA GLU A 79 -5.82 10.73 -6.10
C GLU A 79 -4.53 11.31 -6.70
N LYS A 80 -4.67 12.10 -7.77
CA LYS A 80 -3.56 12.87 -8.34
C LYS A 80 -3.15 13.91 -7.31
N GLN A 81 -2.29 13.52 -6.38
CA GLN A 81 -1.49 14.48 -5.63
C GLN A 81 -0.67 15.28 -6.64
N GLU A 82 -0.81 16.60 -6.62
CA GLU A 82 0.00 17.50 -7.44
C GLU A 82 1.47 17.33 -7.05
N THR A 83 2.20 16.55 -7.84
CA THR A 83 3.63 16.33 -7.65
C THR A 83 4.40 17.52 -8.21
N PHE A 84 5.17 18.19 -7.36
CA PHE A 84 6.12 19.21 -7.77
C PHE A 84 7.17 18.60 -8.71
N VAL A 85 7.46 19.28 -9.81
CA VAL A 85 8.28 18.76 -10.92
C VAL A 85 9.76 19.11 -10.72
N TYR A 86 10.60 18.09 -10.50
CA TYR A 86 12.07 18.18 -10.56
C TYR A 86 12.65 16.99 -11.35
N ASP A 87 13.87 17.15 -11.88
CA ASP A 87 14.62 16.07 -12.53
C ASP A 87 15.25 15.15 -11.47
N HIS A 88 15.21 13.83 -11.68
CA HIS A 88 15.78 12.83 -10.76
C HIS A 88 17.30 13.01 -10.63
N LEU A 89 17.81 12.94 -9.40
CA LEU A 89 19.24 12.94 -9.13
C LEU A 89 19.91 11.62 -9.59
N PRO A 90 21.23 11.53 -9.73
CA PRO A 90 21.88 10.22 -9.88
C PRO A 90 21.51 9.30 -8.70
N LEU A 91 21.25 8.00 -8.94
CA LEU A 91 20.86 7.02 -7.91
C LEU A 91 21.83 6.99 -6.71
N GLU A 92 23.09 7.36 -6.96
CA GLU A 92 24.12 7.46 -5.94
C GLU A 92 23.78 8.47 -4.83
N GLU A 93 22.98 9.49 -5.12
CA GLU A 93 22.52 10.48 -4.16
C GLU A 93 21.44 9.92 -3.21
N ASP A 94 20.75 8.85 -3.61
CA ASP A 94 19.70 8.18 -2.82
C ASP A 94 20.28 7.17 -1.82
N VAL A 95 21.56 6.80 -1.98
CA VAL A 95 22.29 5.92 -1.05
C VAL A 95 22.43 6.59 0.32
N GLY A 96 22.19 5.82 1.37
CA GLY A 96 22.31 6.33 2.73
C GLY A 96 21.64 5.48 3.80
N THR A 97 21.70 5.98 5.02
CA THR A 97 20.96 5.44 6.16
C THR A 97 19.78 6.36 6.43
N TYR A 98 18.60 5.76 6.58
CA TYR A 98 17.35 6.45 6.81
C TYR A 98 16.71 5.93 8.08
N GLN A 99 16.00 6.78 8.81
CA GLN A 99 15.34 6.42 10.06
C GLN A 99 13.85 6.73 10.05
N ASN A 100 13.09 5.85 10.68
CA ASN A 100 11.67 5.98 10.91
C ASN A 100 11.33 5.41 12.30
N GLU A 101 10.34 5.98 12.99
CA GLU A 101 9.99 5.56 14.35
C GLU A 101 9.45 4.12 14.44
N ILE A 102 8.89 3.59 13.35
CA ILE A 102 8.22 2.28 13.29
C ILE A 102 9.18 1.23 12.73
N PHE A 103 9.85 1.53 11.62
CA PHE A 103 10.75 0.60 10.92
C PHE A 103 12.21 0.69 11.37
N GLU A 104 12.51 1.58 12.32
CA GLU A 104 13.83 1.88 12.85
C GLU A 104 14.79 2.37 11.76
N GLU A 105 15.80 1.59 11.38
CA GLU A 105 16.84 1.97 10.43
C GLU A 105 16.64 1.24 9.09
N MET A 106 16.74 1.97 7.98
CA MET A 106 16.84 1.44 6.63
C MET A 106 18.14 1.89 5.97
N ILE A 107 18.94 0.94 5.49
CA ILE A 107 20.18 1.19 4.76
C ILE A 107 19.92 0.94 3.28
N ILE A 108 20.01 1.99 2.46
CA ILE A 108 19.87 1.91 1.01
C ILE A 108 21.27 1.90 0.39
N GLU A 109 21.55 0.88 -0.43
CA GLU A 109 22.82 0.66 -1.13
C GLU A 109 22.56 0.41 -2.63
N ILE A 110 23.52 0.75 -3.49
CA ILE A 110 23.50 0.34 -4.90
C ILE A 110 24.23 -0.99 -5.06
N GLU A 111 23.56 -1.96 -5.66
CA GLU A 111 24.16 -3.23 -6.08
C GLU A 111 23.72 -3.55 -7.51
N ASN A 112 24.67 -3.75 -8.43
CA ASN A 112 24.39 -4.03 -9.85
C ASN A 112 23.46 -3.00 -10.51
N SER A 113 23.67 -1.71 -10.22
CA SER A 113 22.85 -0.59 -10.75
C SER A 113 21.38 -0.62 -10.30
N THR A 114 21.06 -1.33 -9.21
CA THR A 114 19.73 -1.34 -8.59
C THR A 114 19.86 -0.89 -7.13
N LEU A 115 18.92 -0.07 -6.67
CA LEU A 115 18.84 0.33 -5.27
C LEU A 115 18.27 -0.82 -4.44
N LYS A 116 18.94 -1.15 -3.33
CA LYS A 116 18.51 -2.18 -2.39
C LYS A 116 18.48 -1.63 -0.97
N GLY A 117 17.38 -1.86 -0.27
CA GLY A 117 17.19 -1.49 1.13
C GLY A 117 17.37 -2.66 2.08
N LYS A 118 18.03 -2.44 3.20
CA LYS A 118 18.10 -3.38 4.33
C LYS A 118 17.51 -2.70 5.56
N VAL A 119 16.46 -3.29 6.14
CA VAL A 119 15.90 -2.85 7.42
C VAL A 119 16.73 -3.40 8.59
N ALA A 120 16.77 -2.68 9.72
CA ALA A 120 17.62 -2.94 10.90
C ALA A 120 17.57 -4.39 11.40
N ASN A 121 16.39 -5.02 11.32
CA ASN A 121 16.19 -6.42 11.72
C ASN A 121 16.72 -7.46 10.73
N GLY A 122 17.40 -7.03 9.66
CA GLY A 122 18.28 -7.82 8.78
C GLY A 122 17.63 -8.98 8.03
N SER A 123 16.31 -9.14 8.13
CA SER A 123 15.62 -10.36 7.70
C SER A 123 15.20 -10.31 6.23
N TYR A 124 15.16 -9.12 5.63
CA TYR A 124 14.70 -8.92 4.26
C TYR A 124 15.54 -7.87 3.54
N THR A 125 15.74 -8.10 2.23
CA THR A 125 16.30 -7.11 1.31
C THR A 125 15.18 -6.60 0.44
N LEU A 126 14.95 -5.30 0.48
CA LEU A 126 13.99 -4.60 -0.34
C LEU A 126 14.66 -4.21 -1.67
N ILE A 127 13.98 -4.41 -2.78
CA ILE A 127 14.46 -4.00 -4.11
C ILE A 127 13.64 -2.81 -4.57
N PHE A 128 14.31 -1.72 -4.91
CA PHE A 128 13.68 -0.51 -5.44
C PHE A 128 13.73 -0.61 -6.96
N GLU A 129 12.60 -0.92 -7.58
CA GLU A 129 12.45 -0.88 -9.04
C GLU A 129 12.10 0.55 -9.44
N HIS A 130 12.97 1.17 -10.24
CA HIS A 130 12.74 2.51 -10.77
C HIS A 130 11.61 2.46 -11.80
N GLU A 131 10.55 3.22 -11.58
CA GLU A 131 9.48 3.36 -12.56
C GLU A 131 9.71 4.59 -13.42
N ASN A 132 9.76 5.76 -12.77
CA ASN A 132 9.89 7.05 -13.44
C ASN A 132 10.29 8.14 -12.43
N ARG A 133 11.26 8.99 -12.79
CA ARG A 133 11.77 10.08 -11.93
C ARG A 133 12.08 9.58 -10.52
N ASP A 134 11.62 10.23 -9.44
CA ASP A 134 11.86 9.83 -8.05
C ASP A 134 10.87 8.79 -7.53
N LEU A 135 10.04 8.20 -8.41
CA LEU A 135 9.09 7.16 -8.04
C LEU A 135 9.72 5.77 -8.22
N PHE A 136 9.72 5.02 -7.11
CA PHE A 136 10.17 3.64 -7.06
C PHE A 136 9.06 2.75 -6.53
N THR A 137 9.01 1.53 -7.05
CA THR A 137 8.21 0.45 -6.48
C THR A 137 9.12 -0.40 -5.60
N LEU A 138 8.69 -0.61 -4.36
CA LEU A 138 9.46 -1.31 -3.35
C LEU A 138 9.02 -2.77 -3.24
N HIS A 139 9.87 -3.69 -3.65
CA HIS A 139 9.61 -5.13 -3.60
C HIS A 139 10.29 -5.78 -2.40
N LEU A 140 9.50 -6.44 -1.53
CA LEU A 140 9.99 -7.30 -0.45
C LEU A 140 10.54 -8.63 -0.98
N LEU A 141 9.98 -9.12 -2.10
CA LEU A 141 10.48 -10.27 -2.85
C LEU A 141 10.40 -9.97 -4.36
N PRO A 142 11.38 -10.41 -5.18
CA PRO A 142 11.44 -10.07 -6.61
C PRO A 142 10.25 -10.54 -7.46
N TYR A 143 9.32 -11.30 -6.89
CA TYR A 143 8.14 -11.86 -7.57
C TYR A 143 6.81 -11.36 -6.97
N LEU A 144 6.85 -10.59 -5.88
CA LEU A 144 5.67 -9.94 -5.33
C LEU A 144 5.61 -8.51 -5.90
N LYS A 145 4.56 -8.21 -6.64
CA LYS A 145 4.18 -6.83 -6.94
C LYS A 145 3.63 -6.23 -5.65
N ASP A 146 4.54 -5.81 -4.79
CA ASP A 146 4.17 -5.01 -3.63
C ASP A 146 3.80 -3.61 -4.15
N LEU A 147 2.61 -3.12 -3.77
CA LEU A 147 2.09 -1.81 -4.19
C LEU A 147 2.72 -0.65 -3.39
N ASN A 148 3.91 -0.87 -2.85
CA ASN A 148 4.53 0.09 -1.97
C ASN A 148 5.31 1.10 -2.82
N GLN A 149 4.77 2.31 -2.93
CA GLN A 149 5.43 3.40 -3.64
C GLN A 149 6.41 4.10 -2.72
N VAL A 150 7.54 4.52 -3.29
CA VAL A 150 8.54 5.34 -2.62
C VAL A 150 8.82 6.58 -3.44
N SER A 151 8.89 7.73 -2.76
CA SER A 151 9.30 9.01 -3.36
C SER A 151 10.34 9.70 -2.48
N PHE A 152 11.49 10.02 -3.07
CA PHE A 152 12.52 10.81 -2.40
C PHE A 152 12.18 12.29 -2.40
N ILE A 153 12.56 12.99 -1.33
CA ILE A 153 12.32 14.42 -1.13
C ILE A 153 13.67 15.14 -1.02
N LEU A 154 13.81 16.25 -1.74
CA LEU A 154 15.01 17.09 -1.75
C LEU A 154 14.82 18.32 -0.83
N ASN A 155 15.88 18.69 -0.12
CA ASN A 155 15.93 19.96 0.62
C ASN A 155 16.20 21.17 -0.31
N GLU A 156 16.19 22.38 0.25
CA GLU A 156 16.47 23.64 -0.47
C GLU A 156 17.83 23.69 -1.19
N LYS A 157 18.77 22.79 -0.85
CA LYS A 157 20.10 22.68 -1.47
C LYS A 157 20.16 21.60 -2.56
N GLY A 158 19.02 20.98 -2.90
CA GLY A 158 18.94 19.91 -3.89
C GLY A 158 19.57 18.59 -3.43
N LYS A 159 19.63 18.34 -2.11
CA LYS A 159 20.09 17.06 -1.56
C LYS A 159 18.92 16.27 -0.99
N VAL A 160 18.97 14.94 -1.10
CA VAL A 160 17.98 14.04 -0.49
C VAL A 160 17.93 14.27 1.02
N GLU A 161 16.76 14.66 1.50
CA GLU A 161 16.43 14.84 2.93
C GLU A 161 15.81 13.58 3.52
N GLY A 162 15.10 12.80 2.71
CA GLY A 162 14.42 11.59 3.13
C GLY A 162 13.52 11.06 2.02
N PHE A 163 12.66 10.11 2.37
CA PHE A 163 11.64 9.59 1.45
C PHE A 163 10.34 9.26 2.17
N PHE A 164 9.25 9.24 1.42
CA PHE A 164 7.97 8.69 1.86
C PHE A 164 7.80 7.27 1.34
N LEU A 165 7.29 6.39 2.21
CA LEU A 165 6.83 5.05 1.87
C LEU A 165 5.31 5.02 1.99
N TRP A 166 4.62 4.81 0.87
CA TRP A 166 3.18 4.54 0.86
C TRP A 166 2.97 3.04 0.91
N GLU A 167 2.32 2.56 1.96
CA GLU A 167 1.89 1.19 2.07
C GLU A 167 0.38 1.12 1.82
N SER A 168 -0.06 0.21 0.94
CA SER A 168 -1.48 0.03 0.58
C SER A 168 -2.43 -0.19 1.78
N SER A 169 -1.90 -0.62 2.94
CA SER A 169 -2.64 -0.88 4.16
C SER A 169 -2.72 0.32 5.12
N SER A 170 -1.95 1.40 4.86
CA SER A 170 -1.86 2.59 5.71
C SER A 170 -2.51 3.81 5.03
N PRO A 171 -3.35 4.60 5.73
CA PRO A 171 -3.92 5.82 5.18
C PRO A 171 -2.90 6.95 5.03
N ASP A 172 -1.84 6.94 5.85
CA ASP A 172 -0.78 7.96 5.85
C ASP A 172 0.57 7.32 5.44
N PRO A 173 1.40 7.99 4.63
CA PRO A 173 2.72 7.48 4.29
C PRO A 173 3.68 7.56 5.48
N TYR A 174 4.65 6.66 5.50
CA TYR A 174 5.73 6.67 6.48
C TYR A 174 6.88 7.54 5.99
N TRP A 175 7.25 8.54 6.78
CA TRP A 175 8.43 9.38 6.51
C TRP A 175 9.71 8.71 7.04
N PHE A 176 10.71 8.64 6.17
CA PHE A 176 12.06 8.16 6.48
C PHE A 176 13.05 9.31 6.33
N GLU A 177 13.61 9.78 7.44
CA GLU A 177 14.58 10.88 7.45
C GLU A 177 15.98 10.36 7.14
N LYS A 178 16.71 11.02 6.23
CA LYS A 178 18.10 10.68 5.92
C LYS A 178 19.00 11.10 7.08
N VAL A 179 19.71 10.15 7.67
CA VAL A 179 20.63 10.41 8.77
C VAL A 179 22.04 10.52 8.23
N GLU A 180 22.67 11.70 8.38
CA GLU A 180 24.10 11.82 8.13
C GLU A 180 24.86 11.05 9.22
N LYS A 181 25.61 10.01 8.84
CA LYS A 181 26.56 9.38 9.76
C LYS A 181 27.62 10.43 10.13
N ASN A 182 27.51 10.97 11.33
CA ASN A 182 28.60 11.71 11.97
C ASN A 182 29.85 10.82 11.95
N LYS A 183 30.86 11.27 11.21
CA LYS A 183 32.21 10.67 11.22
C LYS A 183 32.90 10.88 12.55
#